data_AF-A0A133Y1G8-F1
#
_entry.id   AF-A0A133Y1G8-F1
#
_cell.length_a   1.000
_cell.length_b   1.000
_cell.length_c   1.000
_cell.angle_alpha   90.00
_cell.angle_beta   90.00
_cell.angle_gamma   90.00
#
_symmetry.space_group_name_H-M   'P 1'
#
loop_
_entity.id
_entity.type
_entity.pdbx_description
1 polymer ?
#
loop_
_entity_poly.entity_id
_entity_poly.type
_entity_poly.pdbx_seq_one_letter_code
_entity_poly.pdbx_strand_id
1 'polypeptide(L)'
;MPFVFQFFLFNFAPMTNEDSMKRILGLCTMSLAVLTLMSCSKKKPDTIIIAKKKPTVTKVQQTRKMGDYSQTRKTEWVGKRYTIETELKADTSLPLASDGFVRYYDNSVTLKIIRADGTFFLNKTFDKSYFKSYVDNFYYKNGALLGIVFVRAEGNYLVFAASVGNPDKSSDEYVPLVLKIDNFGNVTVLKDTKLDTDSDTMEEDEDGV
;
A
#
# COMPACT_ATOMS: atom_id res chain seq x y z
N MET A 1 6.88 -62.46 10.04
CA MET A 1 6.65 -63.75 10.72
C MET A 1 5.15 -63.89 10.95
N PRO A 2 4.51 -64.99 10.51
CA PRO A 2 3.32 -64.93 9.68
C PRO A 2 2.08 -65.63 10.27
N PHE A 3 0.88 -65.27 9.80
CA PHE A 3 -0.36 -66.07 9.81
C PHE A 3 -1.25 -65.43 8.72
N VAL A 4 -1.23 -65.87 7.45
CA VAL A 4 -1.85 -67.07 6.86
C VAL A 4 -3.25 -67.35 7.43
N PHE A 5 -4.29 -66.93 6.70
CA PHE A 5 -5.52 -67.73 6.63
C PHE A 5 -6.17 -67.67 5.25
N GLN A 6 -5.94 -68.79 4.57
CA GLN A 6 -6.69 -69.47 3.53
C GLN A 6 -8.04 -68.89 3.06
N PHE A 7 -8.12 -68.77 1.73
CA PHE A 7 -9.34 -68.75 0.92
C PHE A 7 -10.32 -69.88 1.28
N PHE A 8 -11.60 -69.54 1.44
CA PHE A 8 -12.70 -70.46 1.17
C PHE A 8 -13.52 -69.91 0.01
N LEU A 9 -13.36 -70.55 -1.15
CA LEU A 9 -14.26 -70.43 -2.30
C LEU A 9 -15.55 -71.16 -1.96
N PHE A 10 -16.66 -70.43 -1.81
CA PHE A 10 -17.98 -71.04 -1.92
C PHE A 10 -18.54 -70.75 -3.30
N ASN A 11 -18.74 -71.86 -4.01
CA ASN A 11 -19.34 -71.97 -5.31
C ASN A 11 -20.76 -71.41 -5.30
N PHE A 12 -21.05 -70.60 -6.31
CA PHE A 12 -22.41 -70.29 -6.75
C PHE A 12 -23.09 -71.58 -7.22
N ALA A 13 -24.20 -71.94 -6.60
CA ALA A 13 -25.24 -72.75 -7.22
C ALA A 13 -26.55 -71.93 -7.19
N PRO A 14 -27.25 -71.79 -8.33
CA PRO A 14 -28.40 -70.90 -8.47
C PRO A 14 -29.65 -71.61 -7.93
N MET A 15 -30.44 -70.90 -7.11
CA MET A 15 -31.73 -71.40 -6.64
C MET A 15 -32.76 -70.26 -6.68
N THR A 16 -33.98 -70.65 -7.03
CA THR A 16 -34.90 -69.94 -7.92
C THR A 16 -35.80 -68.90 -7.24
N ASN A 17 -36.47 -68.12 -8.09
CA ASN A 17 -36.93 -66.75 -7.92
C ASN A 17 -38.30 -66.57 -7.21
N GLU A 18 -38.63 -67.35 -6.17
CA GLU A 18 -40.00 -67.26 -5.60
C GLU A 18 -40.20 -67.45 -4.08
N ASP A 19 -39.19 -67.85 -3.30
CA ASP A 19 -39.39 -68.14 -1.85
C ASP A 19 -38.53 -67.31 -0.86
N SER A 20 -37.73 -66.35 -1.35
CA SER A 20 -36.76 -65.59 -0.55
C SER A 20 -37.25 -64.25 0.02
N MET A 21 -38.46 -63.79 -0.32
CA MET A 21 -38.98 -62.48 0.13
C MET A 21 -39.91 -62.55 1.37
N LYS A 22 -40.20 -63.75 1.88
CA LYS A 22 -41.04 -63.93 3.09
C LYS A 22 -40.29 -64.35 4.34
N ARG A 23 -39.00 -64.68 4.21
CA ARG A 23 -38.13 -65.09 5.33
C ARG A 23 -37.09 -64.03 5.74
N ILE A 24 -36.85 -63.02 4.90
CA ILE A 24 -35.94 -61.90 5.19
C ILE A 24 -36.63 -60.78 5.98
N LEU A 25 -37.98 -60.69 5.94
CA LEU A 25 -38.75 -59.69 6.69
C LEU A 25 -39.02 -60.08 8.16
N GLY A 26 -38.87 -61.37 8.51
CA GLY A 26 -39.07 -61.88 9.88
C GLY A 26 -37.81 -61.93 10.76
N LEU A 27 -36.64 -61.57 10.21
CA LEU A 27 -35.34 -61.63 10.91
C LEU A 27 -34.86 -60.26 11.43
N CYS A 28 -35.64 -59.18 11.21
CA CYS A 28 -35.27 -57.81 11.60
C CYS A 28 -35.87 -57.31 12.91
N THR A 29 -36.55 -58.15 13.68
CA THR A 29 -37.12 -57.77 14.98
C THR A 29 -36.87 -58.90 15.96
N MET A 30 -36.22 -58.60 17.10
CA MET A 30 -35.88 -59.47 18.24
C MET A 30 -34.40 -59.92 18.33
N SER A 31 -33.50 -58.99 18.69
CA SER A 31 -32.43 -59.31 19.65
C SER A 31 -32.00 -58.07 20.42
N LEU A 32 -32.60 -57.96 21.60
CA LEU A 32 -32.44 -56.91 22.59
C LEU A 32 -31.24 -57.27 23.50
N ALA A 33 -30.39 -56.27 23.71
CA ALA A 33 -29.63 -55.98 24.93
C ALA A 33 -28.44 -56.85 25.39
N VAL A 34 -27.52 -56.08 25.99
CA VAL A 34 -26.41 -56.41 26.90
C VAL A 34 -25.08 -56.72 26.20
N LEU A 35 -24.14 -55.78 26.30
CA LEU A 35 -22.87 -55.98 27.04
C LEU A 35 -22.13 -54.63 27.23
N THR A 36 -22.26 -54.13 28.46
CA THR A 36 -21.23 -53.52 29.33
C THR A 36 -20.38 -52.32 28.86
N LEU A 37 -20.54 -51.24 29.62
CA LEU A 37 -19.73 -50.03 29.68
C LEU A 37 -18.26 -50.34 30.05
N MET A 38 -17.31 -50.10 29.15
CA MET A 38 -15.90 -49.91 29.53
C MET A 38 -15.60 -48.40 29.58
N SER A 39 -15.77 -47.81 30.76
CA SER A 39 -15.28 -46.47 31.07
C SER A 39 -13.75 -46.48 31.04
N CYS A 40 -13.18 -45.95 29.96
CA CYS A 40 -11.73 -45.83 29.81
C CYS A 40 -11.23 -44.63 30.62
N SER A 41 -10.92 -44.84 31.90
CA SER A 41 -10.23 -43.85 32.74
C SER A 41 -8.74 -43.78 32.37
N LYS A 42 -8.42 -43.18 31.21
CA LYS A 42 -7.05 -42.77 30.91
C LYS A 42 -6.76 -41.47 31.65
N LYS A 43 -6.05 -41.58 32.78
CA LYS A 43 -5.39 -40.46 33.44
C LYS A 43 -4.49 -39.76 32.42
N LYS A 44 -4.79 -38.48 32.14
CA LYS A 44 -3.90 -37.61 31.37
C LYS A 44 -2.73 -37.24 32.29
N PRO A 45 -1.46 -37.41 31.89
CA PRO A 45 -0.37 -36.77 32.60
C PRO A 45 -0.46 -35.26 32.37
N ASP A 46 -0.48 -34.50 33.46
CA ASP A 46 -0.37 -33.03 33.46
C ASP A 46 0.99 -32.63 32.89
N THR A 47 1.10 -32.64 31.57
CA THR A 47 2.15 -31.90 30.90
C THR A 47 1.63 -30.49 30.78
N ILE A 48 2.11 -29.62 31.66
CA ILE A 48 2.04 -28.18 31.47
C ILE A 48 2.83 -27.88 30.19
N ILE A 49 2.17 -28.02 29.04
CA ILE A 49 2.67 -27.53 27.77
C ILE A 49 2.41 -26.03 27.83
N ILE A 50 3.29 -25.30 28.51
CA ILE A 50 3.52 -23.91 28.14
C ILE A 50 4.09 -23.98 26.73
N ALA A 51 3.19 -24.05 25.74
CA ALA A 51 3.50 -23.62 24.40
C ALA A 51 3.87 -22.16 24.58
N LYS A 52 5.18 -21.88 24.75
CA LYS A 52 5.72 -20.54 24.59
C LYS A 52 5.16 -20.09 23.26
N LYS A 53 4.15 -19.22 23.29
CA LYS A 53 3.58 -18.60 22.10
C LYS A 53 4.79 -18.04 21.39
N LYS A 54 5.22 -18.73 20.34
CA LYS A 54 6.37 -18.34 19.53
C LYS A 54 6.09 -16.87 19.26
N PRO A 55 6.97 -15.93 19.67
CA PRO A 55 6.67 -14.53 19.48
C PRO A 55 6.30 -14.42 18.01
N THR A 56 5.06 -14.01 17.74
CA THR A 56 4.66 -13.64 16.41
C THR A 56 5.63 -12.52 16.10
N VAL A 57 6.71 -12.84 15.37
CA VAL A 57 7.59 -11.85 14.80
C VAL A 57 6.64 -11.14 13.85
N THR A 58 6.01 -10.07 14.34
CA THR A 58 5.33 -9.10 13.51
C THR A 58 6.37 -8.79 12.46
N LYS A 59 6.19 -9.33 11.25
CA LYS A 59 7.10 -9.10 10.13
C LYS A 59 7.26 -7.60 10.10
N VAL A 60 8.42 -7.09 10.49
CA VAL A 60 8.69 -5.65 10.51
C VAL A 60 8.33 -5.23 9.10
N GLN A 61 7.27 -4.43 8.96
CA GLN A 61 6.88 -3.94 7.65
C GLN A 61 8.09 -3.20 7.12
N GLN A 62 8.72 -3.75 6.10
CA GLN A 62 9.96 -3.22 5.57
C GLN A 62 9.68 -1.81 5.06
N THR A 63 10.38 -0.82 5.61
CA THR A 63 10.30 0.55 5.14
C THR A 63 10.64 0.59 3.66
N ARG A 64 9.75 1.19 2.86
CA ARG A 64 9.88 1.25 1.40
C ARG A 64 10.51 2.56 0.95
N LYS A 65 11.05 2.57 -0.25
CA LYS A 65 11.40 3.80 -0.97
C LYS A 65 10.30 4.11 -1.96
N MET A 66 10.00 5.38 -2.15
CA MET A 66 9.18 5.83 -3.27
C MET A 66 9.93 5.68 -4.60
N GLY A 67 11.25 5.56 -4.59
CA GLY A 67 12.06 5.46 -5.81
C GLY A 67 12.51 6.83 -6.29
N ASP A 68 13.37 6.83 -7.31
CA ASP A 68 14.15 8.00 -7.68
C ASP A 68 13.60 8.64 -8.96
N TYR A 69 13.75 9.95 -9.08
CA TYR A 69 13.39 10.70 -10.30
C TYR A 69 14.48 11.72 -10.61
N SER A 70 14.77 11.90 -11.89
CA SER A 70 15.67 12.95 -12.36
C SER A 70 15.16 13.55 -13.66
N GLN A 71 15.28 14.87 -13.79
CA GLN A 71 14.91 15.60 -15.00
C GLN A 71 15.90 16.73 -15.25
N THR A 72 16.24 16.91 -16.53
CA THR A 72 16.98 18.06 -17.02
C THR A 72 16.16 18.80 -18.08
N ARG A 73 16.02 20.12 -17.93
CA ARG A 73 15.34 21.00 -18.88
C ARG A 73 16.24 22.19 -19.22
N LYS A 74 16.13 22.71 -20.43
CA LYS A 74 16.77 23.97 -20.83
C LYS A 74 15.70 25.03 -21.03
N THR A 75 15.97 26.25 -20.61
CA THR A 75 15.05 27.39 -20.77
C THR A 75 15.82 28.68 -21.02
N GLU A 76 15.19 29.60 -21.73
CA GLU A 76 15.57 31.01 -21.72
C GLU A 76 14.80 31.73 -20.62
N TRP A 77 15.50 32.57 -19.86
CA TRP A 77 14.94 33.34 -18.77
C TRP A 77 15.78 34.60 -18.60
N VAL A 78 15.13 35.77 -18.45
CA VAL A 78 15.80 37.08 -18.33
C VAL A 78 16.92 37.32 -19.36
N GLY A 79 16.69 36.90 -20.61
CA GLY A 79 17.61 37.07 -21.73
C GLY A 79 18.85 36.14 -21.70
N LYS A 80 18.89 35.15 -20.81
CA LYS A 80 19.99 34.18 -20.70
C LYS A 80 19.48 32.75 -20.76
N ARG A 81 20.35 31.83 -21.18
CA ARG A 81 20.07 30.39 -21.20
C ARG A 81 20.47 29.74 -19.89
N TYR A 82 19.60 28.86 -19.40
CA TYR A 82 19.79 28.08 -18.19
C TYR A 82 19.51 26.59 -18.44
N THR A 83 20.22 25.74 -17.72
CA THR A 83 19.91 24.32 -17.55
C THR A 83 19.36 24.11 -16.14
N ILE A 84 18.19 23.49 -16.05
CA ILE A 84 17.49 23.20 -14.80
C ILE A 84 17.54 21.70 -14.60
N GLU A 85 18.07 21.26 -13.46
CA GLU A 85 18.14 19.86 -13.07
C GLU A 85 17.40 19.66 -11.74
N THR A 86 16.53 18.65 -11.69
CA THR A 86 15.83 18.24 -10.47
C THR A 86 16.10 16.77 -10.22
N GLU A 87 16.54 16.41 -9.03
CA GLU A 87 16.76 15.03 -8.61
C GLU A 87 16.02 14.75 -7.30
N LEU A 88 15.10 13.78 -7.31
CA LEU A 88 14.38 13.27 -6.15
C LEU A 88 14.98 11.93 -5.74
N LYS A 89 15.31 11.80 -4.45
CA LYS A 89 15.81 10.55 -3.85
C LYS A 89 15.25 10.35 -2.46
N ALA A 90 15.13 9.09 -2.07
CA ALA A 90 14.82 8.74 -0.69
C ALA A 90 15.93 9.21 0.26
N ASP A 91 15.55 9.90 1.33
CA ASP A 91 16.43 10.41 2.37
C ASP A 91 16.16 9.66 3.69
N THR A 92 17.11 8.81 4.08
CA THR A 92 16.97 7.97 5.26
C THR A 92 17.17 8.72 6.58
N SER A 93 17.57 10.00 6.53
CA SER A 93 17.73 10.85 7.72
C SER A 93 16.45 11.57 8.12
N LEU A 94 15.46 11.63 7.22
CA LEU A 94 14.18 12.29 7.46
C LEU A 94 13.19 11.41 8.25
N PRO A 95 12.22 12.00 8.96
CA PRO A 95 11.09 11.26 9.53
C PRO A 95 10.35 10.43 8.48
N LEU A 96 9.95 9.21 8.85
CA LEU A 96 9.23 8.32 7.94
C LEU A 96 7.85 8.87 7.58
N ALA A 97 7.47 8.69 6.32
CA ALA A 97 6.13 8.89 5.80
C ALA A 97 5.31 7.58 5.91
N SER A 98 4.00 7.66 5.78
CA SER A 98 3.10 6.51 5.76
C SER A 98 1.83 6.75 4.95
N ASP A 99 1.39 5.73 4.24
CA ASP A 99 0.08 5.66 3.57
C ASP A 99 -1.04 5.17 4.52
N GLY A 100 -0.75 5.03 5.82
CA GLY A 100 -1.64 4.45 6.84
C GLY A 100 -1.42 2.97 7.10
N PHE A 101 -0.83 2.23 6.15
CA PHE A 101 -0.59 0.79 6.26
C PHE A 101 0.89 0.41 6.18
N VAL A 102 1.69 1.15 5.43
CA VAL A 102 3.10 0.92 5.12
C VAL A 102 3.90 2.18 5.45
N ARG A 103 5.17 1.98 5.82
CA ARG A 103 6.12 3.07 6.07
C ARG A 103 7.05 3.29 4.89
N TYR A 104 7.38 4.55 4.63
CA TYR A 104 8.24 4.98 3.55
C TYR A 104 9.34 5.90 4.08
N TYR A 105 10.53 5.80 3.51
CA TYR A 105 11.51 6.89 3.63
C TYR A 105 10.96 8.08 2.87
N ASP A 106 10.90 9.26 3.51
CA ASP A 106 10.60 10.52 2.81
C ASP A 106 11.71 10.85 1.80
N ASN A 107 11.44 11.79 0.90
CA ASN A 107 12.39 12.19 -0.12
C ASN A 107 12.99 13.57 0.15
N SER A 108 14.17 13.78 -0.41
CA SER A 108 14.71 15.11 -0.67
C SER A 108 14.80 15.35 -2.18
N VAL A 109 14.60 16.60 -2.59
CA VAL A 109 14.69 17.04 -3.98
C VAL A 109 15.81 18.07 -4.11
N THR A 110 16.84 17.74 -4.88
CA THR A 110 17.91 18.68 -5.22
C THR A 110 17.58 19.40 -6.52
N LEU A 111 17.47 20.72 -6.46
CA LEU A 111 17.24 21.60 -7.59
C LEU A 111 18.51 22.39 -7.91
N LYS A 112 19.01 22.23 -9.14
CA LYS A 112 20.14 22.99 -9.67
C LYS A 112 19.67 23.83 -10.85
N ILE A 113 19.98 25.11 -10.82
CA ILE A 113 19.77 26.05 -11.92
C ILE A 113 21.16 26.52 -12.35
N ILE A 114 21.56 26.13 -13.55
CA ILE A 114 22.93 26.23 -14.05
C ILE A 114 22.95 27.26 -15.19
N ARG A 115 23.84 28.24 -15.10
CA ARG A 115 24.07 29.25 -16.14
C ARG A 115 24.81 28.62 -17.34
N ALA A 116 24.78 29.30 -18.48
CA ALA A 116 25.48 28.84 -19.69
C ALA A 116 27.00 28.64 -19.50
N ASP A 117 27.62 29.35 -18.54
CA ASP A 117 29.04 29.23 -18.18
C ASP A 117 29.32 28.04 -17.23
N GLY A 118 28.30 27.27 -16.85
CA GLY A 118 28.41 26.12 -15.94
C GLY A 118 28.31 26.49 -14.46
N THR A 119 28.25 27.78 -14.10
CA THR A 119 28.09 28.20 -12.70
C THR A 119 26.66 27.99 -12.20
N PHE A 120 26.47 27.69 -10.92
CA PHE A 120 25.14 27.61 -10.33
C PHE A 120 24.57 29.01 -10.10
N PHE A 121 23.40 29.27 -10.68
CA PHE A 121 22.50 30.32 -10.20
C PHE A 121 21.87 29.92 -8.87
N LEU A 122 21.43 28.67 -8.77
CA LEU A 122 20.94 28.07 -7.55
C LEU A 122 21.39 26.61 -7.48
N ASN A 123 21.75 26.14 -6.29
CA ASN A 123 21.88 24.72 -5.96
C ASN A 123 21.29 24.53 -4.56
N LYS A 124 20.09 23.98 -4.48
CA LYS A 124 19.35 23.88 -3.23
C LYS A 124 18.63 22.54 -3.12
N THR A 125 18.73 21.92 -1.96
CA THR A 125 17.98 20.71 -1.61
C THR A 125 16.78 21.10 -0.76
N PHE A 126 15.63 20.54 -1.10
CA PHE A 126 14.36 20.69 -0.40
C PHE A 126 13.96 19.36 0.21
N ASP A 127 13.38 19.42 1.40
CA ASP A 127 12.65 18.33 2.02
C ASP A 127 11.22 18.79 2.33
N LYS A 128 10.38 17.86 2.80
CA LYS A 128 8.98 18.15 3.14
C LYS A 128 8.83 19.26 4.20
N SER A 129 9.80 19.45 5.09
CA SER A 129 9.72 20.47 6.15
C SER A 129 9.73 21.89 5.62
N TYR A 130 10.35 22.12 4.45
CA TYR A 130 10.30 23.41 3.76
C TYR A 130 8.87 23.83 3.41
N PHE A 131 7.96 22.87 3.22
CA PHE A 131 6.58 23.10 2.81
C PHE A 131 5.60 23.13 3.97
N LYS A 132 6.06 23.02 5.23
CA LYS A 132 5.19 22.85 6.42
C LYS A 132 4.09 23.90 6.55
N SER A 133 4.35 25.17 6.24
CA SER A 133 3.35 26.25 6.33
C SER A 133 2.33 26.24 5.20
N TYR A 134 2.53 25.41 4.18
CA TYR A 134 1.71 25.35 2.97
C TYR A 134 0.92 24.04 2.86
N VAL A 135 1.02 23.16 3.85
CA VAL A 135 0.32 21.89 3.88
C VAL A 135 -0.29 21.67 5.24
N ASP A 136 -1.42 20.97 5.28
CA ASP A 136 -2.11 20.73 6.52
C ASP A 136 -1.37 19.66 7.35
N ASN A 137 -1.65 19.62 8.65
CA ASN A 137 -0.90 18.78 9.57
C ASN A 137 -0.98 17.27 9.24
N PHE A 138 -2.05 16.83 8.57
CA PHE A 138 -2.16 15.44 8.06
C PHE A 138 -1.05 15.12 7.06
N TYR A 139 -0.94 15.92 5.99
CA TYR A 139 0.09 15.78 4.96
C TYR A 139 1.49 16.02 5.49
N TYR A 140 1.67 16.96 6.42
CA TYR A 140 2.98 17.20 7.03
C TYR A 140 3.45 16.01 7.88
N LYS A 141 2.57 15.36 8.64
CA LYS A 141 2.97 14.23 9.50
C LYS A 141 3.12 12.92 8.72
N ASN A 142 2.18 12.62 7.83
CA ASN A 142 2.06 11.31 7.21
C ASN A 142 2.56 11.28 5.76
N GLY A 143 2.42 12.40 5.03
CA GLY A 143 2.78 12.47 3.63
C GLY A 143 4.29 12.48 3.38
N ALA A 144 4.68 12.62 2.12
CA ALA A 144 6.06 12.73 1.66
C ALA A 144 6.21 13.86 0.64
N LEU A 145 7.43 14.37 0.45
CA LEU A 145 7.74 15.22 -0.70
C LEU A 145 7.76 14.37 -1.97
N LEU A 146 6.82 14.60 -2.88
CA LEU A 146 6.62 13.76 -4.07
C LEU A 146 7.38 14.28 -5.30
N GLY A 147 7.71 15.57 -5.34
CA GLY A 147 8.47 16.13 -6.45
C GLY A 147 8.53 17.65 -6.46
N ILE A 148 9.50 18.16 -7.22
CA ILE A 148 9.56 19.55 -7.70
C ILE A 148 9.91 19.46 -9.17
N VAL A 149 9.05 19.97 -10.04
CA VAL A 149 9.15 19.83 -11.51
C VAL A 149 9.12 21.21 -12.14
N PHE A 150 10.06 21.48 -13.05
CA PHE A 150 10.07 22.74 -13.79
C PHE A 150 8.87 22.83 -14.73
N VAL A 151 8.12 23.94 -14.65
CA VAL A 151 6.96 24.19 -15.49
C VAL A 151 7.33 25.15 -16.61
N ARG A 152 7.80 26.36 -16.27
CA ARG A 152 8.12 27.41 -17.24
C ARG A 152 8.94 28.55 -16.63
N ALA A 153 9.55 29.36 -17.50
CA ALA A 153 10.01 30.69 -17.15
C ALA A 153 8.89 31.71 -17.47
N GLU A 154 8.64 32.66 -16.58
CA GLU A 154 7.61 33.68 -16.75
C GLU A 154 8.05 34.98 -16.06
N GLY A 155 8.19 36.06 -16.83
CA GLY A 155 8.70 37.33 -16.32
C GLY A 155 10.07 37.17 -15.63
N ASN A 156 10.17 37.62 -14.38
CA ASN A 156 11.35 37.49 -13.55
C ASN A 156 11.37 36.20 -12.70
N TYR A 157 10.53 35.20 -13.01
CA TYR A 157 10.43 33.96 -12.25
C TYR A 157 10.72 32.70 -13.08
N LEU A 158 11.34 31.73 -12.44
CA LEU A 158 11.25 30.32 -12.82
C LEU A 158 10.16 29.67 -11.97
N VAL A 159 9.19 29.03 -12.62
CA VAL A 159 8.00 28.46 -12.00
C VAL A 159 8.10 26.94 -12.00
N PHE A 160 7.83 26.34 -10.85
CA PHE A 160 7.87 24.91 -10.60
C PHE A 160 6.55 24.47 -9.98
N ALA A 161 6.12 23.26 -10.32
CA ALA A 161 5.10 22.53 -9.59
C ALA A 161 5.79 21.70 -8.51
N ALA A 162 5.30 21.76 -7.29
CA ALA A 162 5.74 20.93 -6.18
C ALA A 162 4.53 20.21 -5.57
N SER A 163 4.75 19.07 -4.94
CA SER A 163 3.67 18.34 -4.29
C SER A 163 4.13 17.62 -3.03
N VAL A 164 3.26 17.65 -2.02
CA VAL A 164 3.37 16.85 -0.80
C VAL A 164 2.11 16.01 -0.70
N GLY A 165 2.23 14.71 -0.53
CA GLY A 165 1.07 13.83 -0.62
C GLY A 165 1.32 12.44 -0.08
N ASN A 166 0.42 11.53 -0.42
CA ASN A 166 0.52 10.14 -0.02
C ASN A 166 1.78 9.50 -0.65
N PRO A 167 2.62 8.78 0.12
CA PRO A 167 3.84 8.17 -0.41
C PRO A 167 3.60 6.92 -1.29
N ASP A 168 2.38 6.36 -1.31
CA ASP A 168 2.03 5.30 -2.26
C ASP A 168 1.86 5.88 -3.67
N LYS A 169 2.65 5.40 -4.63
CA LYS A 169 2.58 5.82 -6.05
C LYS A 169 1.26 5.53 -6.74
N SER A 170 0.48 4.59 -6.21
CA SER A 170 -0.84 4.28 -6.74
C SER A 170 -1.92 5.27 -6.26
N SER A 171 -1.60 6.09 -5.26
CA SER A 171 -2.48 7.14 -4.75
C SER A 171 -2.36 8.42 -5.58
N ASP A 172 -3.48 9.08 -5.80
CA ASP A 172 -3.62 10.40 -6.42
C ASP A 172 -3.77 11.54 -5.40
N GLU A 173 -3.82 11.22 -4.11
CA GLU A 173 -3.93 12.19 -3.02
C GLU A 173 -2.64 13.01 -2.81
N TYR A 174 -2.68 14.30 -3.14
CA TYR A 174 -1.61 15.26 -2.84
C TYR A 174 -2.10 16.70 -2.72
N VAL A 175 -1.30 17.54 -2.07
CA VAL A 175 -1.44 19.00 -2.06
C VAL A 175 -0.61 19.59 -3.19
N PRO A 176 -1.21 20.22 -4.21
CA PRO A 176 -0.50 20.90 -5.27
C PRO A 176 0.05 22.25 -4.78
N LEU A 177 1.31 22.52 -5.07
CA LEU A 177 2.03 23.73 -4.67
C LEU A 177 2.73 24.34 -5.90
N VAL A 178 2.79 25.67 -5.94
CA VAL A 178 3.60 26.40 -6.90
C VAL A 178 4.83 26.95 -6.19
N LEU A 179 6.01 26.58 -6.64
CA LEU A 179 7.28 27.12 -6.18
C LEU A 179 7.83 28.07 -7.25
N LYS A 180 8.12 29.31 -6.88
CA LYS A 180 8.70 30.31 -7.77
C LYS A 180 10.05 30.76 -7.27
N ILE A 181 11.01 30.89 -8.19
CA ILE A 181 12.35 31.40 -7.91
C ILE A 181 12.53 32.67 -8.73
N ASP A 182 12.80 33.79 -8.07
CA ASP A 182 13.05 35.06 -8.75
C ASP A 182 14.50 35.20 -9.25
N ASN A 183 14.78 36.25 -10.00
CA ASN A 183 16.10 36.58 -10.53
C ASN A 183 17.14 36.98 -9.48
N PHE A 184 16.75 37.12 -8.21
CA PHE A 184 17.63 37.30 -7.06
C PHE A 184 17.90 36.00 -6.30
N GLY A 185 17.23 34.90 -6.69
CA GLY A 185 17.35 33.59 -6.06
C GLY A 185 16.41 33.38 -4.87
N ASN A 186 15.48 34.31 -4.61
CA ASN A 186 14.48 34.14 -3.57
C ASN A 186 13.46 33.08 -3.98
N VAL A 187 13.10 32.23 -3.03
CA VAL A 187 12.13 31.16 -3.24
C VAL A 187 10.83 31.54 -2.55
N THR A 188 9.73 31.47 -3.29
CA THR A 188 8.36 31.68 -2.78
C THR A 188 7.51 30.46 -3.10
N VAL A 189 6.56 30.14 -2.22
CA VAL A 189 5.66 28.99 -2.37
C VAL A 189 4.22 29.45 -2.19
N LEU A 190 3.32 28.91 -3.01
CA LEU A 190 1.88 29.15 -2.97
C LEU A 190 1.14 27.81 -3.04
N LYS A 191 -0.02 27.70 -2.37
CA LYS A 191 -0.96 26.60 -2.64
C LYS A 191 -1.56 26.82 -4.04
N ASP A 192 -1.65 25.76 -4.85
CA ASP A 192 -2.31 25.85 -6.16
C ASP A 192 -3.79 25.50 -6.00
N THR A 193 -4.65 26.51 -5.87
CA THR A 193 -6.09 26.32 -5.61
C THR A 193 -6.92 26.15 -6.89
N LYS A 194 -6.30 25.98 -8.06
CA LYS A 194 -7.01 25.87 -9.35
C LYS A 194 -7.77 24.55 -9.57
N LEU A 195 -7.96 23.73 -8.53
CA LEU A 195 -8.69 22.46 -8.60
C LEU A 195 -10.00 22.45 -7.81
N ASP A 196 -10.34 23.53 -7.09
CA ASP A 196 -11.69 23.69 -6.55
C ASP A 196 -12.60 24.03 -7.72
N THR A 197 -13.24 23.00 -8.27
CA THR A 197 -14.26 23.16 -9.30
C THR A 197 -15.43 23.85 -8.60
N ASP A 198 -15.71 25.09 -8.99
CA ASP A 198 -16.93 25.81 -8.65
C ASP A 198 -18.11 24.89 -8.96
N SER A 199 -18.65 24.28 -7.91
CA SER A 199 -20.02 23.75 -7.92
C SER A 199 -20.93 24.87 -7.43
N ASP A 200 -20.81 26.04 -8.07
CA ASP A 200 -21.90 27.01 -8.10
C ASP A 200 -22.99 26.38 -8.96
N THR A 201 -23.83 25.59 -8.30
CA THR A 201 -25.11 25.16 -8.83
C THR A 201 -25.91 26.44 -9.00
N MET A 202 -25.94 26.96 -10.24
CA MET A 202 -26.90 27.98 -10.61
C MET A 202 -28.29 27.36 -10.35
N GLU A 203 -28.99 27.89 -9.35
CA GLU A 203 -30.43 27.67 -9.22
C GLU A 203 -31.06 28.24 -10.51
N GLU A 204 -31.48 27.36 -11.41
CA GLU A 204 -32.39 27.72 -12.49
C GLU A 204 -33.72 28.08 -11.83
N ASP A 205 -34.07 29.37 -11.88
CA ASP A 205 -35.42 29.85 -11.62
C ASP A 205 -36.39 29.11 -12.57
N GLU A 206 -37.17 28.18 -12.02
CA GLU A 206 -38.30 27.54 -12.69
C GLU A 206 -39.39 28.61 -12.98
N ASP A 207 -39.41 29.11 -14.22
CA ASP A 207 -40.62 29.69 -14.80
C ASP A 207 -41.68 28.58 -14.97
N GLY A 208 -42.70 28.62 -14.10
CA GLY A 208 -43.81 27.66 -14.09
C GLY A 208 -45.17 28.31 -13.84
N VAL A 209 -45.83 28.69 -14.96
CA VAL A 209 -47.27 28.94 -15.19
C VAL A 209 -47.87 30.27 -14.75
#